data_AF-A0A9D4E3Z1-F1
#
_entry.id   AF-A0A9D4E3Z1-F1
#
_cell.length_a   1.000
_cell.length_b   1.000
_cell.length_c   1.000
_cell.angle_alpha   90.00
_cell.angle_beta   90.00
_cell.angle_gamma   90.00
#
_symmetry.space_group_name_H-M   'P 1'
#
loop_
_entity.id
_entity.type
_entity.pdbx_description
1 polymer ?
#
loop_
_entity_poly.entity_id
_entity_poly.type
_entity_poly.pdbx_seq_one_letter_code
_entity_poly.pdbx_strand_id
1 'polypeptide(L)' 'MAAFSSSITEKGSDSEIAFWCSTCEEGGTCVEAEFYCEKCVKCYCGKCIKPHSELFTTHTAYGKGDMEFWPFQRP' A
#
# COMPACT_ATOMS: atom_id res chain seq x y z
N MET A 1 -19.61 26.63 -39.54
CA MET A 1 -18.29 26.48 -38.89
C MET A 1 -18.52 26.36 -37.39
N ALA A 2 -18.29 25.19 -36.81
CA ALA A 2 -18.00 25.01 -35.38
C ALA A 2 -17.64 23.52 -35.19
N ALA A 3 -16.35 23.22 -35.19
CA ALA A 3 -15.85 21.92 -34.75
C ALA A 3 -15.72 21.97 -33.23
N PHE A 4 -16.54 21.20 -32.53
CA PHE A 4 -16.38 21.01 -31.09
C PHE A 4 -15.42 19.82 -30.91
N SER A 5 -14.17 20.13 -30.57
CA SER A 5 -13.18 19.14 -30.18
C SER A 5 -13.41 18.80 -28.72
N SER A 6 -14.15 17.72 -28.44
CA SER A 6 -14.13 17.09 -27.13
C SER A 6 -12.86 16.28 -26.99
N SER A 7 -11.83 16.90 -26.44
CA SER A 7 -10.72 16.19 -25.81
C SER A 7 -11.28 15.44 -24.61
N ILE A 8 -11.55 14.15 -24.79
CA ILE A 8 -11.84 13.22 -23.72
C ILE A 8 -10.49 13.00 -23.03
N THR A 9 -10.19 13.82 -22.03
CA THR A 9 -9.08 13.53 -21.13
C THR A 9 -9.44 12.23 -20.44
N GLU A 10 -8.77 11.14 -20.81
CA GLU A 10 -8.80 9.90 -20.06
C GLU A 10 -8.43 10.22 -18.63
N LYS A 11 -9.47 10.36 -17.80
CA LYS A 11 -9.34 10.46 -16.36
C LYS A 11 -8.97 9.05 -15.92
N GLY A 12 -7.69 8.70 -16.08
CA GLY A 12 -7.11 7.54 -15.46
C GLY A 12 -7.48 7.64 -13.99
N SER A 13 -8.43 6.80 -13.57
CA SER A 13 -8.68 6.56 -12.16
C SER A 13 -7.42 5.86 -11.66
N ASP A 14 -6.40 6.67 -11.38
CA ASP A 14 -5.26 6.32 -10.55
C ASP A 14 -5.86 5.99 -9.20
N SER A 15 -6.30 4.73 -9.10
CA SER A 15 -6.83 4.19 -7.88
C SER A 15 -5.58 3.95 -7.07
N GLU A 16 -5.15 5.00 -6.36
CA GLU A 16 -4.15 4.93 -5.32
C GLU A 16 -4.68 3.89 -4.33
N ILE A 17 -4.32 2.63 -4.53
CA ILE A 17 -4.79 1.57 -3.66
C ILE A 17 -4.04 1.76 -2.35
N ALA A 18 -4.73 2.43 -1.43
CA ALA A 18 -4.25 2.68 -0.08
C ALA A 18 -4.30 1.36 0.69
N PHE A 19 -3.14 0.87 1.08
CA PHE A 19 -3.03 -0.23 2.02
C PHE A 19 -3.08 0.29 3.45
N TRP A 20 -3.72 -0.46 4.32
CA TRP A 20 -3.84 -0.10 5.73
C TRP A 20 -2.90 -0.97 6.57
N CYS A 21 -2.32 -0.37 7.60
CA CYS A 21 -1.51 -1.08 8.56
C CYS A 21 -2.39 -2.06 9.35
N SER A 22 -2.13 -3.36 9.23
CA SER A 22 -2.93 -4.40 9.88
C SER A 22 -2.97 -4.21 11.40
N THR A 23 -1.83 -3.85 12.01
CA THR A 23 -1.76 -3.60 13.47
C THR A 23 -2.54 -2.38 13.90
N CYS A 24 -2.54 -1.30 13.10
CA CYS A 24 -3.31 -0.11 13.45
C CYS A 24 -4.82 -0.37 13.24
N GLU A 25 -5.18 -1.09 12.18
CA GLU A 25 -6.56 -1.49 11.89
C GLU A 25 -7.14 -2.33 13.05
N GLU A 26 -6.38 -3.30 13.56
CA GLU A 26 -6.73 -4.08 14.75
C GLU A 26 -6.94 -3.19 16.00
N GLY A 27 -6.22 -2.06 16.09
CA GLY A 27 -6.36 -1.06 17.15
C GLY A 27 -7.45 0.00 16.91
N GLY A 28 -8.25 -0.12 15.85
CA GLY A 28 -9.29 0.84 15.48
C GLY A 28 -8.77 2.15 14.85
N THR A 29 -7.52 2.17 14.39
CA THR A 29 -6.92 3.33 13.72
C THR A 29 -6.55 2.95 12.28
N CYS A 30 -7.14 3.61 11.29
CA CYS A 30 -6.73 3.40 9.90
C CYS A 30 -5.52 4.28 9.58
N VAL A 31 -4.33 3.68 9.60
CA VAL A 31 -3.08 4.33 9.18
C VAL A 31 -2.60 3.67 7.91
N GLU A 32 -2.22 4.49 6.93
CA GLU A 32 -1.67 3.99 5.68
C GLU A 32 -0.38 3.20 5.92
N ALA A 33 -0.30 2.02 5.32
CA ALA A 33 0.88 1.18 5.35
C ALA A 33 1.90 1.66 4.32
N GLU A 34 3.16 1.66 4.74
CA GLU A 34 4.30 2.04 3.91
C GLU A 34 5.20 0.83 3.63
N PHE A 35 5.03 -0.23 4.41
CA PHE A 35 5.84 -1.44 4.39
C PHE A 35 4.96 -2.68 4.37
N TYR A 36 5.41 -3.72 3.69
CA TYR A 36 4.78 -5.03 3.64
C TYR A 36 5.79 -6.10 4.06
N CYS A 37 5.40 -6.98 4.96
CA CYS A 37 6.22 -8.11 5.37
C CYS A 37 5.71 -9.38 4.70
N GLU A 38 6.53 -10.01 3.83
CA GLU A 38 6.15 -11.25 3.14
C GLU A 38 5.93 -12.42 4.11
N LYS A 39 6.69 -12.47 5.21
CA LYS A 39 6.66 -13.59 6.15
C LYS A 39 5.39 -13.55 7.00
N CYS A 40 4.96 -12.35 7.36
CA CYS A 40 3.74 -12.13 8.10
C CYS A 40 2.51 -12.01 7.19
N VAL A 41 2.71 -11.76 5.89
CA VAL A 41 1.65 -11.42 4.93
C VAL A 41 0.80 -10.27 5.49
N LYS A 42 1.48 -9.27 6.07
CA LYS A 42 0.84 -8.13 6.77
C LYS A 42 1.48 -6.82 6.32
N CYS A 43 0.65 -5.79 6.26
CA CYS A 43 1.05 -4.43 5.94
C CYS A 43 1.27 -3.64 7.23
N TYR A 44 2.31 -2.81 7.26
CA TYR A 44 2.73 -2.03 8.41
C TYR A 44 2.98 -0.57 8.01
N CYS A 45 2.56 0.36 8.85
CA CYS A 45 2.98 1.76 8.75
C CYS A 45 4.39 1.94 9.31
N GLY A 46 5.03 3.09 9.04
CA GLY A 46 6.38 3.40 9.54
C GLY A 46 6.54 3.32 11.08
N LYS A 47 5.44 3.40 11.84
CA LYS A 47 5.46 3.22 13.31
C LYS A 47 5.45 1.75 13.72
N CYS A 48 4.66 0.92 13.07
CA CYS A 48 4.52 -0.49 13.42
C CYS A 48 5.67 -1.34 12.84
N ILE A 49 6.29 -0.91 11.74
CA ILE A 49 7.40 -1.67 11.15
C ILE A 49 8.67 -1.62 12.00
N LYS A 50 8.94 -0.52 12.73
CA LYS A 50 10.10 -0.41 13.61
C LYS A 50 10.18 -1.55 14.64
N PRO A 51 9.19 -1.71 15.55
CA PRO A 51 9.21 -2.81 16.51
C PRO A 51 9.10 -4.18 15.81
N HIS A 52 8.45 -4.25 14.64
CA HIS A 52 8.40 -5.48 13.86
C HIS A 52 9.80 -5.92 13.40
N SER A 53 10.58 -5.00 12.82
CA SER A 53 11.94 -5.26 12.36
C SER A 53 12.93 -5.55 13.50
N GLU A 54 12.70 -4.98 14.68
CA GLU A 54 13.52 -5.26 15.88
C GLU A 54 13.22 -6.65 16.46
N LEU A 55 11.94 -7.06 16.51
CA LEU A 55 11.53 -8.37 17.04
C LEU A 55 11.76 -9.50 16.03
N PHE A 56 11.55 -9.21 14.75
CA PHE A 56 11.61 -10.17 13.66
C PHE A 56 12.70 -9.76 12.66
N THR A 57 13.95 -9.82 13.11
CA THR A 57 15.12 -9.46 12.29
C THR A 57 15.31 -10.31 11.04
N THR A 58 14.67 -11.48 10.98
CA THR A 58 14.66 -12.39 9.83
C THR A 58 13.56 -12.08 8.82
N HIS A 59 12.67 -11.15 9.13
CA HIS A 59 11.58 -10.77 8.24
C HIS A 59 12.03 -9.60 7.36
N THR A 60 11.93 -9.79 6.04
CA THR A 60 12.16 -8.72 5.07
C THR A 60 10.89 -7.88 4.94
N ALA A 61 11.03 -6.57 5.15
CA ALA A 61 9.99 -5.60 4.92
C ALA A 61 10.22 -4.88 3.59
N TYR A 62 9.27 -5.00 2.67
CA TYR A 62 9.25 -4.38 1.36
C TYR A 62 8.54 -3.04 1.43
N GLY A 63 9.15 -1.96 0.93
CA GLY A 63 8.53 -0.65 0.93
C GLY A 63 7.49 -0.51 -0.18
N LYS A 64 6.77 0.61 -0.22
CA LYS A 64 5.91 0.98 -1.37
C LYS A 64 6.64 1.02 -2.72
N GLY A 65 7.97 1.10 -2.74
CA GLY A 65 8.76 1.01 -3.97
C GLY A 65 8.79 -0.42 -4.55
N ASP A 66 8.59 -1.43 -3.71
CA ASP A 66 8.69 -2.84 -4.04
C ASP A 66 7.29 -3.45 -4.24
N MET A 67 6.40 -2.76 -4.96
CA MET A 67 4.99 -3.15 -5.16
C MET A 67 4.80 -4.54 -5.76
N GLU A 68 5.83 -5.11 -6.37
CA GLU A 68 5.86 -6.49 -6.89
C GLU A 68 5.62 -7.55 -5.81
N PHE A 69 5.98 -7.24 -4.56
CA PHE A 69 5.81 -8.14 -3.41
C PHE A 69 4.54 -7.85 -2.62
N TRP A 70 3.93 -6.68 -2.82
CA TRP A 70 2.68 -6.35 -2.17
C TRP A 70 1.60 -7.26 -2.74
N PRO A 71 0.65 -7.73 -1.91
CA PRO A 71 -0.45 -8.58 -2.36
C PRO A 71 -1.47 -7.75 -3.15
N PHE A 72 -1.01 -7.03 -4.18
CA PHE A 72 -1.83 -6.81 -5.35
C PHE A 72 -1.99 -8.13 -6.07
N GLN A 73 -3.11 -8.27 -6.76
CA GLN A 73 -3.51 -9.42 -7.56
C GLN A 73 -4.32 -10.46 -6.78
N ARG A 74 -5.55 -10.10 -6.42
CA ARG A 74 -6.66 -10.75 -7.14
C ARG A 74 -7.61 -9.70 -7.73
N PRO A 75 -7.95 -9.82 -9.02
CA PRO A 75 -9.04 -9.07 -9.63
C PRO A 75 -10.40 -9.40 -8.99
#